data_AF-A0A838E7I4-F1
#
_entry.id   AF-A0A838E7I4-F1
#
_cell.length_a   1.000
_cell.length_b   1.000
_cell.length_c   1.000
_cell.angle_alpha   90.00
_cell.angle_beta   90.00
_cell.angle_gamma   90.00
#
_symmetry.space_group_name_H-M   'P 1'
#
loop_
_entity.id
_entity.type
_entity.pdbx_description
1 polymer ?
#
loop_
_entity_poly.entity_id
_entity_poly.type
_entity_poly.pdbx_seq_one_letter_code
_entity_poly.pdbx_strand_id
1 'polypeptide(L)'
;MSIDLGALVRALEQDPEQRAALRRAVFGDQPDLASALASLTERVDELAQAQQRTEQRLEELAQAQQRTEQRLASLTERVEELAQAQQRTEQRVEELAQAQQRTEARLDELTKDVRALAVAQRATEASLKSLVDVVTGMQDRLGKLDGDALERRYRERGPAYLSTIARRLRLLDHGTLSPLVDDAERAGKLTPAEATSIFLADAIFAGRRRSDDVAVHLVVEASVTIGRHDVRRARERADLFARVVDTPVLAVIAGEFAPEPVAVAAQDADVWRVTNGRAVSPADDLDDDQRY
;
A
#
# COMPACT_ATOMS: atom_id res chain seq x y z
N MET A 1 -138.59 -20.83 -48.15
CA MET A 1 -138.16 -20.16 -49.39
C MET A 1 -136.65 -20.29 -49.45
N SER A 2 -136.13 -21.16 -50.33
CA SER A 2 -134.68 -21.37 -50.45
C SER A 2 -134.11 -20.22 -51.28
N ILE A 3 -133.32 -19.35 -50.66
CA ILE A 3 -132.61 -18.30 -51.38
C ILE A 3 -131.53 -19.00 -52.22
N ASP A 4 -131.60 -18.86 -53.54
CA ASP A 4 -130.52 -19.32 -54.42
C ASP A 4 -129.33 -18.37 -54.29
N LEU A 5 -128.39 -18.76 -53.44
CA LEU A 5 -127.17 -18.02 -53.17
C LEU A 5 -126.35 -17.77 -54.46
N GLY A 6 -126.42 -18.67 -55.45
CA GLY A 6 -125.68 -18.52 -56.71
C GLY A 6 -126.28 -17.47 -57.66
N ALA A 7 -127.60 -17.25 -57.61
CA ALA A 7 -128.25 -16.16 -58.32
C ALA A 7 -128.00 -14.80 -57.63
N LEU A 8 -128.03 -14.78 -56.30
CA LEU A 8 -127.77 -13.56 -55.51
C LEU A 8 -126.33 -13.05 -55.69
N VAL A 9 -125.34 -13.94 -55.70
CA VAL A 9 -123.93 -13.56 -55.94
C VAL A 9 -123.75 -12.93 -57.33
N ARG A 10 -124.32 -13.52 -58.39
CA ARG A 10 -124.21 -12.98 -59.75
C ARG A 10 -124.89 -11.61 -59.92
N ALA A 11 -126.01 -11.38 -59.25
CA ALA A 11 -126.69 -10.09 -59.26
C ALA A 11 -125.87 -9.00 -58.55
N LEU A 12 -125.22 -9.34 -57.44
CA LEU A 12 -124.34 -8.41 -56.68
C LEU A 12 -122.99 -8.14 -57.38
N GLU A 13 -122.53 -9.03 -58.26
CA GLU A 13 -121.33 -8.81 -59.09
C GLU A 13 -121.58 -7.84 -60.24
N GLN A 14 -122.79 -7.81 -60.80
CA GLN A 14 -123.16 -6.96 -61.94
C GLN A 14 -123.57 -5.54 -61.54
N ASP A 15 -123.99 -5.31 -60.29
CA ASP A 15 -124.45 -4.00 -59.79
C ASP A 15 -123.70 -3.55 -58.52
N PRO A 16 -122.73 -2.61 -58.66
CA PRO A 16 -121.92 -2.11 -57.56
C PRO A 16 -122.71 -1.39 -56.45
N GLU A 17 -123.84 -0.76 -56.77
CA GLU A 17 -124.65 0.00 -55.81
C GLU A 17 -125.43 -0.93 -54.89
N GLN A 18 -126.02 -2.01 -55.43
CA GLN A 18 -126.71 -3.03 -54.64
C GLN A 18 -125.74 -3.80 -53.73
N ARG A 19 -124.51 -4.05 -54.21
CA ARG A 19 -123.43 -4.63 -53.39
C ARG A 19 -123.05 -3.72 -52.21
N ALA A 20 -122.96 -2.41 -52.43
CA ALA A 20 -122.68 -1.44 -51.39
C ALA A 20 -123.83 -1.30 -50.38
N ALA A 21 -125.08 -1.32 -50.84
CA ALA A 21 -126.27 -1.26 -49.99
C ALA A 21 -126.42 -2.49 -49.08
N LEU A 22 -126.25 -3.71 -49.62
CA LEU A 22 -126.28 -4.95 -48.84
C LEU A 22 -125.15 -4.97 -47.80
N ARG A 23 -123.95 -4.54 -48.18
CA ARG A 23 -122.81 -4.45 -47.26
C ARG A 23 -123.08 -3.50 -46.10
N ARG A 24 -123.67 -2.32 -46.36
CA ARG A 24 -124.04 -1.33 -45.32
C ARG A 24 -125.16 -1.85 -44.42
N ALA A 25 -126.11 -2.64 -44.93
CA ALA A 25 -127.20 -3.22 -44.15
C ALA A 25 -126.76 -4.39 -43.24
N VAL A 26 -125.80 -5.21 -43.69
CA VAL A 26 -125.32 -6.39 -42.94
C VAL A 26 -124.19 -6.02 -41.97
N PHE A 27 -123.29 -5.11 -42.35
CA PHE A 27 -122.08 -4.80 -41.58
C PHE A 27 -122.06 -3.37 -41.00
N GLY A 28 -123.10 -2.55 -41.23
CA GLY A 28 -123.19 -1.16 -40.75
C GLY A 28 -122.21 -0.20 -41.45
N ASP A 29 -122.01 0.99 -40.88
CA ASP A 29 -121.00 1.98 -41.29
C ASP A 29 -119.57 1.62 -40.81
N GLN A 30 -119.31 0.32 -40.60
CA GLN A 30 -117.97 -0.14 -40.27
C GLN A 30 -117.01 0.19 -41.42
N PRO A 31 -115.78 0.67 -41.09
CA PRO A 31 -114.77 0.94 -42.10
C PRO A 31 -114.47 -0.35 -42.88
N ASP A 32 -113.90 -0.18 -44.06
CA ASP A 32 -113.64 -1.30 -44.94
C ASP A 32 -112.78 -2.38 -44.28
N LEU A 33 -113.40 -3.50 -43.90
CA LEU A 33 -112.74 -4.63 -43.25
C LEU A 33 -111.53 -5.11 -44.05
N ALA A 34 -111.59 -5.04 -45.39
CA ALA A 34 -110.47 -5.37 -46.25
C ALA A 34 -109.28 -4.41 -46.05
N SER A 35 -109.54 -3.10 -45.92
CA SER A 35 -108.54 -2.08 -45.63
C SER A 35 -107.97 -2.20 -44.20
N ALA A 36 -108.82 -2.49 -43.21
CA ALA A 36 -108.37 -2.75 -41.84
C ALA A 36 -107.49 -4.00 -41.74
N LEU A 37 -107.85 -5.08 -42.44
CA LEU A 37 -107.02 -6.29 -42.54
C LEU A 37 -105.68 -5.98 -43.23
N ALA A 38 -105.70 -5.23 -44.34
CA ALA A 38 -104.48 -4.84 -45.06
C ALA A 38 -103.54 -4.01 -44.17
N SER A 39 -104.08 -3.04 -43.42
CA SER A 39 -103.30 -2.22 -42.47
C SER A 39 -102.79 -3.02 -41.26
N LEU A 40 -103.52 -4.06 -40.82
CA LEU A 40 -103.03 -4.98 -39.80
C LEU A 40 -101.88 -5.84 -40.34
N THR A 41 -102.01 -6.38 -41.55
CA THR A 41 -100.95 -7.14 -42.22
C THR A 41 -99.68 -6.30 -42.36
N GLU A 42 -99.81 -5.04 -42.80
CA GLU A 42 -98.69 -4.10 -42.90
C GLU A 42 -98.00 -3.87 -41.54
N ARG A 43 -98.77 -3.66 -40.46
CA ARG A 43 -98.19 -3.52 -39.10
C ARG A 43 -97.52 -4.80 -38.61
N VAL A 44 -98.07 -5.96 -38.95
CA VAL A 44 -97.46 -7.27 -38.62
C VAL A 44 -96.14 -7.43 -39.38
N ASP A 45 -96.08 -7.03 -40.64
CA ASP A 45 -94.85 -7.05 -41.44
C ASP A 45 -93.81 -6.07 -40.88
N GLU A 46 -94.21 -4.87 -40.47
CA GLU A 46 -93.34 -3.89 -39.80
C GLU A 46 -92.80 -4.42 -38.47
N LEU A 47 -93.64 -5.07 -37.66
CA LEU A 47 -93.25 -5.73 -36.42
C LEU A 47 -92.27 -6.87 -36.66
N ALA A 48 -92.51 -7.71 -37.67
CA ALA A 48 -91.62 -8.80 -38.06
C ALA A 48 -90.24 -8.25 -38.49
N GLN A 49 -90.21 -7.17 -39.28
CA GLN A 49 -88.97 -6.50 -39.66
C GLN A 49 -88.24 -5.88 -38.45
N ALA A 50 -88.97 -5.24 -37.53
CA ALA A 50 -88.41 -4.68 -36.30
C ALA A 50 -87.86 -5.77 -35.37
N GLN A 51 -88.55 -6.91 -35.27
CA GLN A 51 -88.08 -8.09 -34.55
C GLN A 51 -86.78 -8.61 -35.16
N GLN A 52 -86.73 -8.81 -36.49
CA GLN A 52 -85.53 -9.29 -37.18
C GLN A 52 -84.33 -8.36 -36.96
N ARG A 53 -84.52 -7.04 -37.03
CA ARG A 53 -83.47 -6.05 -36.72
C ARG A 53 -83.00 -6.12 -35.27
N THR A 54 -83.91 -6.43 -34.34
CA THR A 54 -83.60 -6.56 -32.92
C THR A 54 -82.81 -7.83 -32.64
N GLU A 55 -83.22 -8.96 -33.24
CA GLU A 55 -82.48 -10.23 -33.18
C GLU A 55 -81.06 -10.07 -33.73
N GLN A 56 -80.89 -9.39 -34.86
CA GLN A 56 -79.57 -9.10 -35.43
C GLN A 56 -78.70 -8.27 -34.47
N ARG A 57 -79.26 -7.22 -33.84
CA ARG A 57 -78.53 -6.42 -32.85
C ARG A 57 -78.17 -7.21 -31.59
N LEU A 58 -79.04 -8.10 -31.14
CA LEU A 58 -78.76 -8.98 -30.01
C LEU A 58 -77.62 -9.95 -30.33
N GLU A 59 -77.57 -10.46 -31.55
CA GLU A 59 -76.49 -11.35 -32.01
C GLU A 59 -75.16 -10.61 -32.12
N GLU A 60 -75.16 -9.37 -32.63
CA GLU A 60 -73.97 -8.49 -32.62
C GLU A 60 -73.48 -8.18 -31.20
N LEU A 61 -74.40 -7.88 -30.27
CA LEU A 61 -74.08 -7.64 -28.86
C LEU A 61 -73.52 -8.89 -28.18
N ALA A 62 -74.09 -10.06 -28.43
CA ALA A 62 -73.58 -11.33 -27.90
C ALA A 62 -72.15 -11.61 -28.39
N GLN A 63 -71.87 -11.37 -29.68
CA GLN A 63 -70.53 -11.49 -30.23
C GLN A 63 -69.55 -10.46 -29.63
N ALA A 64 -69.98 -9.22 -29.42
CA ALA A 64 -69.16 -8.19 -28.78
C ALA A 64 -68.87 -8.52 -27.31
N GLN A 65 -69.85 -9.07 -26.58
CA GLN A 65 -69.69 -9.57 -25.22
C GLN A 65 -68.68 -10.72 -25.18
N GLN A 66 -68.82 -11.72 -26.06
CA GLN A 66 -67.89 -12.85 -26.14
C GLN A 66 -66.44 -12.39 -26.41
N ARG A 67 -66.23 -11.44 -27.33
CA ARG A 67 -64.91 -10.85 -27.59
C ARG A 67 -64.36 -10.11 -26.37
N THR A 68 -65.21 -9.47 -25.58
CA THR A 68 -64.82 -8.77 -24.36
C THR A 68 -64.43 -9.76 -23.27
N GLU A 69 -65.19 -10.83 -23.07
CA GLU A 69 -64.87 -11.91 -22.13
C GLU A 69 -63.53 -12.58 -22.48
N GLN A 70 -63.28 -12.84 -23.76
CA GLN A 70 -61.98 -13.37 -24.23
C GLN A 70 -60.81 -12.42 -23.93
N ARG A 71 -61.00 -11.11 -24.12
CA ARG A 71 -59.98 -10.10 -23.78
C ARG A 71 -59.74 -10.02 -22.28
N LEU A 72 -60.80 -10.12 -21.47
CA LEU A 72 -60.69 -10.13 -20.01
C LEU A 72 -59.94 -11.37 -19.52
N ALA A 73 -60.24 -12.56 -20.06
CA ALA A 73 -59.52 -13.79 -19.73
C ALA A 73 -58.01 -13.67 -20.05
N SER A 74 -57.65 -13.13 -21.22
CA SER A 74 -56.25 -12.90 -21.58
C SER A 74 -55.58 -11.84 -20.70
N LEU A 75 -56.31 -10.82 -20.26
CA LEU A 75 -55.78 -9.83 -19.32
C LEU A 75 -55.53 -10.44 -17.94
N THR A 76 -56.44 -11.28 -17.44
CA THR A 76 -56.27 -11.99 -16.18
C THR A 76 -55.01 -12.87 -16.20
N GLU A 77 -54.80 -13.64 -17.27
CA GLU A 77 -53.60 -14.45 -17.44
C GLU A 77 -52.31 -13.61 -17.40
N ARG A 78 -52.29 -12.48 -18.14
CA ARG A 78 -51.13 -11.56 -18.11
C ARG A 78 -50.88 -10.95 -16.73
N VAL A 79 -51.93 -10.65 -15.98
CA VAL A 79 -51.81 -10.13 -14.60
C VAL A 79 -51.22 -11.20 -13.67
N GLU A 80 -51.63 -12.46 -13.81
CA GLU A 80 -51.05 -13.57 -13.06
C GLU A 80 -49.57 -13.79 -13.39
N GLU A 81 -49.19 -13.74 -14.67
CA GLU A 81 -47.79 -13.81 -15.10
C GLU A 81 -46.95 -12.66 -14.52
N LEU A 82 -47.47 -11.44 -14.53
CA LEU A 82 -46.80 -10.27 -13.94
C LEU A 82 -46.65 -10.40 -12.43
N ALA A 83 -47.67 -10.90 -11.73
CA ALA A 83 -47.60 -11.14 -10.29
C ALA A 83 -46.51 -12.17 -9.95
N GLN A 84 -46.42 -13.25 -10.72
CA GLN A 84 -45.34 -14.25 -10.55
C GLN A 84 -43.96 -13.67 -10.87
N ALA A 85 -43.83 -12.86 -11.93
CA ALA A 85 -42.57 -12.20 -12.27
C ALA A 85 -42.13 -11.20 -11.18
N GLN A 86 -43.09 -10.48 -10.60
CA GLN A 86 -42.87 -9.58 -9.47
C GLN A 86 -42.37 -10.36 -8.24
N GLN A 87 -43.05 -11.44 -7.86
CA GLN A 87 -42.64 -12.27 -6.72
C GLN A 87 -41.21 -12.83 -6.88
N ARG A 88 -40.86 -13.30 -8.09
CA ARG A 88 -39.48 -13.76 -8.40
C ARG A 88 -38.46 -12.62 -8.29
N THR A 89 -38.85 -11.40 -8.66
CA THR A 89 -37.99 -10.22 -8.56
C THR A 89 -37.78 -9.81 -7.10
N GLU A 90 -38.84 -9.78 -6.30
CA GLU A 90 -38.76 -9.52 -4.85
C GLU A 90 -37.85 -10.52 -4.15
N GLN A 91 -37.97 -11.81 -4.47
CA GLN A 91 -37.07 -12.83 -3.93
C GLN A 91 -35.60 -12.57 -4.30
N ARG A 92 -35.31 -12.21 -5.56
CA ARG A 92 -33.93 -11.88 -5.98
C ARG A 92 -33.38 -10.64 -5.28
N VAL A 93 -34.22 -9.63 -5.04
CA VAL A 93 -33.80 -8.42 -4.31
C VAL A 93 -33.47 -8.75 -2.86
N GLU A 94 -34.26 -9.60 -2.21
CA GLU A 94 -34.00 -10.06 -0.84
C GLU A 94 -32.67 -10.86 -0.77
N GLU A 95 -32.43 -11.77 -1.71
CA GLU A 95 -31.17 -12.52 -1.80
C GLU A 95 -29.96 -11.59 -2.01
N LEU A 96 -30.10 -10.56 -2.85
CA LEU A 96 -29.06 -9.54 -3.06
C LEU A 96 -28.81 -8.70 -1.80
N ALA A 97 -29.86 -8.29 -1.09
CA ALA A 97 -29.73 -7.54 0.17
C ALA A 97 -28.97 -8.35 1.23
N GLN A 98 -29.26 -9.65 1.34
CA GLN A 98 -28.54 -10.53 2.25
C GLN A 98 -27.08 -10.75 1.82
N ALA A 99 -26.81 -10.89 0.53
CA ALA A 99 -25.45 -11.01 0.01
C ALA A 99 -24.63 -9.72 0.26
N GLN A 100 -25.26 -8.56 0.11
CA GLN A 100 -24.67 -7.26 0.44
C GLN A 100 -24.34 -7.17 1.93
N GLN A 101 -25.28 -7.50 2.82
CA GLN A 101 -25.05 -7.48 4.27
C GLN A 101 -23.88 -8.39 4.69
N ARG A 102 -23.78 -9.60 4.11
CA ARG A 102 -22.64 -10.50 4.36
C ARG A 102 -21.32 -9.91 3.88
N THR A 103 -21.33 -9.19 2.76
CA THR A 103 -20.14 -8.54 2.20
C THR A 103 -19.69 -7.37 3.09
N GLU A 104 -20.63 -6.54 3.55
CA GLU A 104 -20.35 -5.44 4.48
C GLU A 104 -19.75 -5.96 5.79
N ALA A 105 -20.32 -7.04 6.36
CA ALA A 105 -19.76 -7.66 7.56
C ALA A 105 -18.32 -8.17 7.36
N ARG A 106 -18.00 -8.76 6.21
CA ARG A 106 -16.63 -9.20 5.87
C ARG A 106 -15.67 -8.02 5.70
N LEU A 107 -16.13 -6.90 5.13
CA LEU A 107 -15.32 -5.69 4.99
C LEU A 107 -15.02 -5.06 6.36
N ASP A 108 -15.97 -5.11 7.29
CA ASP A 108 -15.76 -4.64 8.66
C ASP A 108 -14.73 -5.50 9.40
N GLU A 109 -14.77 -6.83 9.24
CA GLU A 109 -13.73 -7.72 9.78
C GLU A 109 -12.36 -7.46 9.15
N LEU A 110 -12.29 -7.36 7.83
CA LEU A 110 -11.03 -7.03 7.14
C LEU A 110 -10.46 -5.68 7.62
N THR A 111 -11.32 -4.69 7.85
CA THR A 111 -10.89 -3.38 8.37
C THR A 111 -10.30 -3.50 9.78
N LYS A 112 -10.86 -4.37 10.64
CA LYS A 112 -10.30 -4.64 11.97
C LYS A 112 -8.94 -5.33 11.85
N ASP A 113 -8.82 -6.33 10.98
CA ASP A 113 -7.57 -7.05 10.76
C ASP A 113 -6.46 -6.14 10.25
N VAL A 114 -6.76 -5.28 9.28
CA VAL A 114 -5.80 -4.29 8.74
C VAL A 114 -5.35 -3.32 9.85
N ARG A 115 -6.25 -2.87 10.72
CA ARG A 115 -5.89 -2.01 11.87
C ARG A 115 -4.99 -2.75 12.86
N ALA A 116 -5.29 -4.01 13.17
CA ALA A 116 -4.48 -4.83 14.05
C ALA A 116 -3.08 -5.04 13.48
N LEU A 117 -2.98 -5.33 12.17
CA LEU A 117 -1.71 -5.47 11.48
C LEU A 117 -0.89 -4.17 11.50
N ALA A 118 -1.52 -3.02 11.29
CA ALA A 118 -0.84 -1.72 11.37
C ALA A 118 -0.24 -1.46 12.77
N VAL A 119 -0.94 -1.87 13.83
CA VAL A 119 -0.41 -1.77 15.21
C VAL A 119 0.77 -2.72 15.42
N ALA A 120 0.67 -3.97 14.99
CA ALA A 120 1.75 -4.95 15.08
C ALA A 120 2.99 -4.52 14.30
N GLN A 121 2.80 -3.92 13.11
CA GLN A 121 3.88 -3.37 12.31
C GLN A 121 4.62 -2.24 13.04
N ARG A 122 3.91 -1.27 13.63
CA ARG A 122 4.54 -0.20 14.42
C ARG A 122 5.33 -0.73 15.61
N ALA A 123 4.84 -1.77 16.28
CA ALA A 123 5.56 -2.41 17.38
C ALA A 123 6.86 -3.09 16.90
N THR A 124 6.81 -3.70 15.72
CA THR A 124 7.98 -4.30 15.06
C THR A 124 9.01 -3.24 14.67
N GLU A 125 8.56 -2.12 14.07
CA GLU A 125 9.41 -0.99 13.71
C GLU A 125 10.13 -0.39 14.94
N ALA A 126 9.41 -0.23 16.06
CA ALA A 126 10.01 0.24 17.30
C ALA A 126 11.06 -0.72 17.86
N SER A 127 10.78 -2.03 17.80
CA SER A 127 11.73 -3.08 18.23
C SER A 127 12.98 -3.09 17.36
N LEU A 128 12.82 -2.94 16.03
CA LEU A 128 13.93 -2.87 15.09
C LEU A 128 14.81 -1.64 15.35
N LYS A 129 14.21 -0.48 15.63
CA LYS A 129 14.96 0.72 16.01
C LYS A 129 15.79 0.49 17.27
N SER A 130 15.19 -0.09 18.31
CA SER A 130 15.92 -0.42 19.54
C SER A 130 17.07 -1.39 19.29
N LEU A 131 16.90 -2.37 18.38
CA LEU A 131 17.96 -3.30 18.02
C LEU A 131 19.11 -2.58 17.31
N VAL A 132 18.81 -1.67 16.37
CA VAL A 132 19.82 -0.85 15.69
C VAL A 132 20.62 -0.01 16.69
N ASP A 133 19.95 0.60 17.67
CA ASP A 133 20.61 1.39 18.72
C ASP A 133 21.55 0.52 19.57
N VAL A 134 21.13 -0.69 19.93
CA VAL A 134 21.96 -1.65 20.67
C VAL A 134 23.16 -2.11 19.84
N VAL A 135 22.96 -2.46 18.57
CA VAL A 135 24.05 -2.90 17.67
C VAL A 135 25.06 -1.79 17.46
N THR A 136 24.60 -0.56 17.24
CA THR A 136 25.48 0.62 17.10
C THR A 136 26.30 0.83 18.38
N GLY A 137 25.65 0.78 19.55
CA GLY A 137 26.34 0.88 20.83
C GLY A 137 27.32 -0.27 21.10
N MET A 138 27.05 -1.47 20.59
CA MET A 138 27.99 -2.60 20.64
C MET A 138 29.19 -2.38 19.71
N GLN A 139 28.98 -1.88 18.49
CA GLN A 139 30.04 -1.54 17.55
C GLN A 139 31.00 -0.51 18.14
N ASP A 140 30.47 0.54 18.79
CA ASP A 140 31.30 1.56 19.45
C ASP A 140 32.14 0.99 20.59
N ARG A 141 31.57 0.07 21.39
CA ARG A 141 32.30 -0.60 22.47
C ARG A 141 33.37 -1.54 21.93
N LEU A 142 33.08 -2.28 20.87
CA LEU A 142 34.08 -3.13 20.20
C LEU A 142 35.22 -2.28 19.64
N GLY A 143 34.93 -1.16 18.97
CA GLY A 143 35.97 -0.24 18.49
C GLY A 143 36.88 0.28 19.59
N LYS A 144 36.34 0.57 20.78
CA LYS A 144 37.16 0.95 21.96
C LYS A 144 38.00 -0.21 22.48
N LEU A 145 37.43 -1.41 22.57
CA LEU A 145 38.15 -2.61 23.02
C LEU A 145 39.29 -2.99 22.06
N ASP A 146 39.06 -2.88 20.76
CA ASP A 146 40.08 -3.13 19.74
C ASP A 146 41.22 -2.10 19.85
N GLY A 147 40.88 -0.83 20.09
CA GLY A 147 41.84 0.23 20.40
C GLY A 147 42.70 -0.08 21.64
N ASP A 148 42.04 -0.34 22.78
CA ASP A 148 42.72 -0.69 24.04
C ASP A 148 43.62 -1.93 23.87
N ALA A 149 43.15 -2.95 23.13
CA ALA A 149 43.91 -4.16 22.86
C ALA A 149 45.13 -3.89 21.98
N LEU A 150 45.02 -3.01 20.98
CA LEU A 150 46.12 -2.61 20.13
C LEU A 150 47.18 -1.82 20.90
N GLU A 151 46.77 -0.85 21.71
CA GLU A 151 47.69 -0.09 22.57
C GLU A 151 48.47 -1.01 23.53
N ARG A 152 47.77 -1.96 24.19
CA ARG A 152 48.42 -2.97 25.05
C ARG A 152 49.40 -3.83 24.26
N ARG A 153 49.01 -4.29 23.07
CA ARG A 153 49.87 -5.09 22.19
C ARG A 153 51.15 -4.34 21.84
N TYR A 154 51.08 -3.04 21.50
CA TYR A 154 52.28 -2.26 21.21
C TYR A 154 53.12 -1.97 22.46
N ARG A 155 52.53 -1.79 23.64
CA ARG A 155 53.29 -1.69 24.90
C ARG A 155 54.05 -2.96 25.24
N GLU A 156 53.40 -4.12 25.12
CA GLU A 156 53.98 -5.42 25.50
C GLU A 156 54.92 -6.00 24.44
N ARG A 157 54.55 -5.88 23.16
CA ARG A 157 55.27 -6.50 22.02
C ARG A 157 55.93 -5.48 21.11
N GLY A 158 55.95 -4.20 21.48
CA GLY A 158 56.58 -3.11 20.71
C GLY A 158 57.99 -3.43 20.22
N PRO A 159 58.89 -4.03 21.02
CA PRO A 159 60.23 -4.39 20.56
C PRO A 159 60.24 -5.34 19.35
N ALA A 160 59.23 -6.20 19.18
CA ALA A 160 59.13 -7.07 18.01
C ALA A 160 58.74 -6.28 16.75
N TYR A 161 57.73 -5.42 16.85
CA TYR A 161 57.20 -4.63 15.75
C TYR A 161 58.12 -3.48 15.32
N LEU A 162 58.89 -2.92 16.25
CA LEU A 162 59.74 -1.73 16.04
C LEU A 162 61.24 -2.10 15.87
N SER A 163 61.57 -3.40 15.84
CA SER A 163 62.95 -3.91 15.74
C SER A 163 63.69 -3.51 14.45
N THR A 164 62.93 -3.16 13.43
CA THR A 164 63.40 -2.64 12.14
C THR A 164 63.93 -1.20 12.27
N ILE A 165 63.36 -0.40 13.17
CA ILE A 165 63.74 0.99 13.43
C ILE A 165 64.92 1.05 14.42
N ALA A 166 64.81 0.33 15.55
CA ALA A 166 65.78 0.40 16.63
C ALA A 166 65.90 -0.92 17.39
N ARG A 167 67.09 -1.16 17.98
CA ARG A 167 67.44 -2.34 18.77
C ARG A 167 67.48 -2.01 20.26
N ARG A 168 67.43 -3.05 21.09
CA ARG A 168 67.45 -2.95 22.57
C ARG A 168 66.34 -2.04 23.12
N LEU A 169 65.18 -2.05 22.47
CA LEU A 169 64.03 -1.25 22.85
C LEU A 169 63.53 -1.67 24.24
N ARG A 170 63.40 -0.70 25.14
CA ARG A 170 62.83 -0.84 26.47
C ARG A 170 61.71 0.18 26.63
N LEU A 171 60.54 -0.27 27.06
CA LEU A 171 59.40 0.60 27.35
C LEU A 171 59.78 1.50 28.55
N LEU A 172 59.57 2.81 28.42
CA LEU A 172 59.57 3.72 29.54
C LEU A 172 58.22 3.60 30.24
N ASP A 173 58.22 2.87 31.35
CA ASP A 173 57.04 2.75 32.19
C ASP A 173 56.75 4.06 32.94
N HIS A 174 55.60 4.11 33.61
CA HIS A 174 55.18 5.30 34.34
C HIS A 174 56.19 5.70 35.43
N GLY A 175 56.85 4.73 36.09
CA GLY A 175 57.84 4.98 37.13
C GLY A 175 59.12 5.65 36.61
N THR A 176 59.51 5.37 35.36
CA THR A 176 60.68 6.00 34.73
C THR A 176 60.31 7.32 34.04
N LEU A 177 59.12 7.39 33.42
CA LEU A 177 58.68 8.55 32.65
C LEU A 177 58.27 9.73 33.54
N SER A 178 57.58 9.48 34.64
CA SER A 178 57.03 10.55 35.50
C SER A 178 58.11 11.47 36.08
N PRO A 179 59.21 10.98 36.66
CA PRO A 179 60.26 11.86 37.17
C PRO A 179 60.87 12.77 36.09
N LEU A 180 61.08 12.23 34.88
CA LEU A 180 61.67 12.97 33.76
C LEU A 180 60.76 14.13 33.33
N VAL A 181 59.46 13.85 33.19
CA VAL A 181 58.47 14.86 32.78
C VAL A 181 58.26 15.91 33.88
N ASP A 182 58.17 15.48 35.15
CA ASP A 182 58.01 16.39 36.29
C ASP A 182 59.21 17.33 36.46
N ASP A 183 60.43 16.82 36.26
CA ASP A 183 61.65 17.63 36.30
C ASP A 183 61.67 18.65 35.16
N ALA A 184 61.21 18.27 33.96
CA ALA A 184 61.11 19.18 32.82
C ALA A 184 60.02 20.26 33.02
N GLU A 185 58.89 19.91 33.63
CA GLU A 185 57.84 20.88 34.00
C GLU A 185 58.35 21.86 35.07
N ARG A 186 59.00 21.35 36.13
CA ARG A 186 59.62 22.20 37.17
C ARG A 186 60.71 23.12 36.61
N ALA A 187 61.44 22.67 35.60
CA ALA A 187 62.43 23.48 34.88
C ALA A 187 61.80 24.47 33.88
N GLY A 188 60.47 24.51 33.74
CA GLY A 188 59.75 25.39 32.83
C GLY A 188 59.88 25.03 31.35
N LYS A 189 60.37 23.83 31.03
CA LYS A 189 60.50 23.33 29.66
C LYS A 189 59.16 22.84 29.07
N LEU A 190 58.23 22.48 29.95
CA LEU A 190 56.89 22.02 29.62
C LEU A 190 55.86 22.77 30.46
N THR A 191 54.70 23.01 29.87
CA THR A 191 53.48 23.36 30.61
C THR A 191 52.80 22.11 31.16
N PRO A 192 51.92 22.23 32.19
CA PRO A 192 51.18 21.09 32.72
C PRO A 192 50.35 20.34 31.65
N ALA A 193 49.81 21.08 30.67
CA ALA A 193 49.05 20.50 29.56
C ALA A 193 49.95 19.73 28.58
N GLU A 194 51.15 20.24 28.28
CA GLU A 194 52.12 19.54 27.44
C GLU A 194 52.68 18.30 28.14
N ALA A 195 52.97 18.37 29.44
CA ALA A 195 53.36 17.22 30.26
C ALA A 195 52.30 16.12 30.23
N THR A 196 51.02 16.49 30.38
CA THR A 196 49.90 15.56 30.25
C THR A 196 49.85 14.92 28.85
N SER A 197 50.12 15.68 27.79
CA SER A 197 50.14 15.16 26.41
C SER A 197 51.18 14.07 26.21
N ILE A 198 52.37 14.18 26.82
CA ILE A 198 53.42 13.15 26.78
C ILE A 198 52.94 11.85 27.46
N PHE A 199 52.29 11.95 28.63
CA PHE A 199 51.77 10.77 29.33
C PHE A 199 50.65 10.05 28.59
N LEU A 200 49.95 10.75 27.70
CA LEU A 200 48.91 10.16 26.88
C LEU A 200 49.44 9.42 25.66
N ALA A 201 50.75 9.44 25.39
CA ALA A 201 51.38 8.63 24.34
C ALA A 201 51.15 7.14 24.60
N ASP A 202 50.85 6.38 23.56
CA ASP A 202 50.45 4.97 23.73
C ASP A 202 51.63 4.11 24.18
N ALA A 203 52.83 4.42 23.68
CA ALA A 203 54.08 3.89 24.20
C ALA A 203 55.27 4.82 23.92
N ILE A 204 56.24 4.84 24.84
CA ILE A 204 57.55 5.47 24.60
C ILE A 204 58.63 4.44 24.87
N PHE A 205 59.52 4.22 23.90
CA PHE A 205 60.62 3.27 24.02
C PHE A 205 61.97 3.98 23.98
N ALA A 206 62.91 3.55 24.82
CA ALA A 206 64.33 3.91 24.71
C ALA A 206 65.11 2.78 24.04
N GLY A 207 66.01 3.09 23.11
CA GLY A 207 66.80 2.09 22.41
C GLY A 207 67.98 2.66 21.63
N ARG A 208 68.48 1.91 20.65
CA ARG A 208 69.53 2.35 19.73
C ARG A 208 69.08 2.20 18.29
N ARG A 209 69.12 3.29 17.52
CA ARG A 209 68.69 3.31 16.12
C ARG A 209 69.53 2.35 15.30
N ARG A 210 68.88 1.60 14.40
CA ARG A 210 69.53 0.48 13.70
C ARG A 210 70.53 0.91 12.63
N SER A 211 70.36 2.09 12.04
CA SER A 211 71.21 2.60 10.96
C SER A 211 72.60 3.05 11.44
N ASP A 212 72.70 3.62 12.64
CA ASP A 212 73.92 4.28 13.13
C ASP A 212 74.25 4.02 14.62
N ASP A 213 73.49 3.14 15.29
CA ASP A 213 73.64 2.77 16.70
C ASP A 213 73.53 3.93 17.71
N VAL A 214 72.97 5.07 17.30
CA VAL A 214 72.73 6.23 18.17
C VAL A 214 71.61 5.92 19.16
N ALA A 215 71.77 6.32 20.42
CA ALA A 215 70.72 6.21 21.44
C ALA A 215 69.53 7.09 21.05
N VAL A 216 68.33 6.52 20.99
CA VAL A 216 67.11 7.21 20.54
C VAL A 216 65.92 6.84 21.43
N HIS A 217 64.93 7.73 21.47
CA HIS A 217 63.59 7.42 21.96
C HIS A 217 62.60 7.34 20.81
N LEU A 218 61.64 6.43 20.90
CA LEU A 218 60.55 6.27 19.95
C LEU A 218 59.25 6.60 20.69
N VAL A 219 58.53 7.61 20.23
CA VAL A 219 57.19 7.94 20.73
C VAL A 219 56.17 7.37 19.76
N VAL A 220 55.30 6.49 20.25
CA VAL A 220 54.42 5.66 19.44
C VAL A 220 52.96 6.04 19.68
N GLU A 221 52.24 6.31 18.60
CA GLU A 221 50.77 6.36 18.54
C GLU A 221 50.26 5.12 17.81
N ALA A 222 49.39 4.35 18.44
CA ALA A 222 48.81 3.12 17.93
C ALA A 222 47.33 3.33 17.56
N SER A 223 46.95 2.98 16.34
CA SER A 223 45.56 3.00 15.90
C SER A 223 45.24 1.82 14.98
N VAL A 224 44.05 1.23 15.11
CA VAL A 224 43.60 0.15 14.22
C VAL A 224 43.61 0.63 12.77
N THR A 225 43.05 1.81 12.54
CA THR A 225 43.12 2.54 11.27
C THR A 225 43.89 3.84 11.49
N ILE A 226 45.09 3.92 10.95
CA ILE A 226 45.93 5.11 11.05
C ILE A 226 45.33 6.23 10.20
N GLY A 227 45.22 7.43 10.75
CA GLY A 227 44.75 8.65 10.10
C GLY A 227 45.72 9.83 10.27
N ARG A 228 45.39 10.97 9.65
CA ARG A 228 46.19 12.22 9.76
C ARG A 228 46.30 12.75 11.19
N HIS A 229 45.32 12.43 12.05
CA HIS A 229 45.36 12.79 13.46
C HIS A 229 46.45 12.02 14.21
N ASP A 230 46.66 10.75 13.89
CA ASP A 230 47.71 9.92 14.51
C ASP A 230 49.09 10.45 14.16
N VAL A 231 49.29 10.87 12.90
CA VAL A 231 50.54 11.51 12.45
C VAL A 231 50.84 12.77 13.26
N ARG A 232 49.87 13.67 13.39
CA ARG A 232 50.03 14.90 14.17
C ARG A 232 50.31 14.61 15.64
N ARG A 233 49.54 13.70 16.26
CA ARG A 233 49.76 13.32 17.66
C ARG A 233 51.15 12.75 17.89
N ALA A 234 51.59 11.84 17.03
CA ALA A 234 52.92 11.24 17.13
C ALA A 234 54.00 12.30 17.02
N ARG A 235 53.87 13.23 16.06
CA ARG A 235 54.85 14.29 15.88
C ARG A 235 54.87 15.28 17.04
N GLU A 236 53.71 15.80 17.41
CA GLU A 236 53.57 16.75 18.51
C GLU A 236 54.13 16.17 19.82
N ARG A 237 53.80 14.91 20.15
CA ARG A 237 54.29 14.25 21.36
C ARG A 237 55.77 13.95 21.30
N ALA A 238 56.31 13.57 20.14
CA ALA A 238 57.75 13.41 19.95
C ALA A 238 58.50 14.73 20.15
N ASP A 239 58.00 15.84 19.60
CA ASP A 239 58.60 17.17 19.75
C ASP A 239 58.56 17.66 21.20
N LEU A 240 57.47 17.39 21.93
CA LEU A 240 57.38 17.68 23.36
C LEU A 240 58.37 16.83 24.16
N PHE A 241 58.43 15.53 23.88
CA PHE A 241 59.33 14.63 24.59
C PHE A 241 60.81 14.94 24.30
N ALA A 242 61.12 15.43 23.10
CA ALA A 242 62.47 15.90 22.74
C ALA A 242 62.95 17.09 23.60
N ARG A 243 62.05 17.84 24.25
CA ARG A 243 62.44 18.88 25.21
C ARG A 243 62.85 18.31 26.58
N VAL A 244 62.45 17.07 26.86
CA VAL A 244 62.68 16.37 28.14
C VAL A 244 64.00 15.60 28.13
N VAL A 245 64.36 14.98 27.00
CA VAL A 245 65.53 14.10 26.89
C VAL A 245 66.59 14.67 25.95
N ASP A 246 67.86 14.34 26.20
CA ASP A 246 69.01 14.84 25.40
C ASP A 246 69.35 13.93 24.20
N THR A 247 68.56 12.88 23.97
CA THR A 247 68.72 11.95 22.84
C THR A 247 67.68 12.22 21.76
N PRO A 248 67.98 11.97 20.47
CA PRO A 248 67.00 12.10 19.41
C PRO A 248 65.70 11.32 19.69
N VAL A 249 64.57 11.95 19.42
CA VAL A 249 63.23 11.37 19.55
C VAL A 249 62.64 11.17 18.16
N LEU A 250 62.19 9.95 17.86
CA LEU A 250 61.54 9.56 16.62
C LEU A 250 60.04 9.45 16.86
N ALA A 251 59.25 10.15 16.06
CA ALA A 251 57.81 9.97 16.01
C ALA A 251 57.46 8.69 15.24
N VAL A 252 56.56 7.88 15.79
CA VAL A 252 56.12 6.62 15.19
C VAL A 252 54.60 6.53 15.25
N ILE A 253 53.97 6.26 14.10
CA ILE A 253 52.58 5.78 14.04
C ILE A 253 52.59 4.29 13.76
N ALA A 254 51.76 3.55 14.48
CA ALA A 254 51.69 2.11 14.40
C ALA A 254 50.24 1.62 14.31
N GLY A 255 49.99 0.53 13.59
CA GLY A 255 48.62 0.10 13.35
C GLY A 255 48.50 -1.09 12.42
N GLU A 256 47.26 -1.47 12.12
CA GLU A 256 46.97 -2.58 11.22
C GLU A 256 46.77 -2.12 9.77
N PHE A 257 46.16 -0.94 9.59
CA PHE A 257 45.89 -0.36 8.29
C PHE A 257 46.28 1.13 8.22
N ALA A 258 46.95 1.52 7.13
CA ALA A 258 47.29 2.91 6.83
C ALA A 258 46.82 3.25 5.40
N PRO A 259 45.81 4.12 5.24
CA PRO A 259 45.39 4.63 3.93
C PRO A 259 46.49 5.45 3.24
N GLU A 260 46.49 5.47 1.91
CA GLU A 260 47.48 6.18 1.09
C GLU A 260 47.69 7.67 1.45
N PRO A 261 46.63 8.47 1.72
CA PRO A 261 46.81 9.87 2.11
C PRO A 261 47.56 10.09 3.43
N VAL A 262 47.72 9.05 4.25
CA VAL A 262 48.49 9.08 5.49
C VAL A 262 49.98 8.92 5.22
N ALA A 263 50.36 8.25 4.13
CA ALA A 263 51.75 8.05 3.73
C ALA A 263 52.45 9.41 3.52
N VAL A 264 51.84 10.26 2.69
CA VAL A 264 52.32 11.62 2.38
C VAL A 264 52.38 12.46 3.65
N ALA A 265 51.33 12.41 4.48
CA ALA A 265 51.30 13.18 5.72
C ALA A 265 52.39 12.76 6.71
N ALA A 266 52.69 11.45 6.80
CA ALA A 266 53.74 10.93 7.66
C ALA A 266 55.14 11.32 7.15
N GLN A 267 55.35 11.30 5.83
CA GLN A 267 56.58 11.78 5.21
C GLN A 267 56.81 13.27 5.47
N ASP A 268 55.80 14.11 5.19
CA ASP A 268 55.87 15.57 5.40
C ASP A 268 56.16 15.95 6.85
N ALA A 269 55.67 15.15 7.80
CA ALA A 269 55.82 15.39 9.24
C ALA A 269 57.03 14.68 9.86
N ASP A 270 57.86 13.97 9.07
CA ASP A 270 58.99 13.18 9.56
C ASP A 270 58.57 12.15 10.64
N VAL A 271 57.58 11.33 10.29
CA VAL A 271 56.97 10.30 11.16
C VAL A 271 57.15 8.92 10.55
N TRP A 272 57.70 7.99 11.33
CA TRP A 272 57.83 6.59 10.96
C TRP A 272 56.48 5.89 10.97
N ARG A 273 56.20 5.07 9.94
CA ARG A 273 54.96 4.30 9.86
C ARG A 273 55.25 2.82 10.03
N VAL A 274 54.53 2.16 10.93
CA VAL A 274 54.67 0.73 11.20
C VAL A 274 53.33 0.01 11.08
N THR A 275 53.15 -0.76 10.01
CA THR A 275 51.95 -1.58 9.80
C THR A 275 52.29 -3.06 9.80
N ASN A 276 51.64 -3.85 10.65
CA ASN A 276 51.86 -5.31 10.75
C ASN A 276 53.35 -5.72 10.88
N GLY A 277 54.17 -4.89 11.54
CA GLY A 277 55.61 -5.12 11.73
C GLY A 277 56.52 -4.70 10.56
N ARG A 278 55.95 -4.18 9.46
CA ARG A 278 56.73 -3.51 8.40
C ARG A 278 56.85 -2.03 8.75
N ALA A 279 58.09 -1.56 8.91
CA ALA A 279 58.37 -0.14 9.10
C ALA A 279 58.72 0.51 7.76
N VAL A 280 58.20 1.71 7.53
CA VAL A 280 58.54 2.59 6.41
C VAL A 280 59.12 3.87 7.01
N SER A 281 60.32 4.25 6.55
CA SER A 281 60.98 5.48 6.97
C SER A 281 60.28 6.70 6.35
N PRO A 282 60.21 7.84 7.04
CA PRO A 282 59.76 9.09 6.42
C PRO A 282 60.72 9.59 5.33
N ALA A 283 61.95 9.06 5.26
CA ALA A 283 62.94 9.41 4.24
C ALA A 283 62.93 8.48 3.01
N ASP A 284 62.17 7.39 3.04
CA ASP A 284 62.03 6.49 1.89
C ASP A 284 60.98 7.08 0.94
N ASP A 285 61.33 7.29 -0.34
CA ASP A 285 60.38 7.71 -1.37
C ASP A 285 59.28 6.64 -1.55
N LEU A 286 58.08 7.05 -1.96
CA LEU A 286 56.94 6.18 -2.27
C LEU A 286 57.13 5.34 -3.55
N ASP A 287 58.34 4.87 -3.84
CA ASP A 287 58.63 3.97 -4.95
C ASP A 287 59.70 2.97 -4.53
N ASP A 288 59.29 1.72 -4.28
CA ASP A 288 59.95 0.57 -4.95
C ASP A 288 59.26 -0.82 -4.81
N ASP A 289 58.04 -0.99 -4.26
CA ASP A 289 57.58 -2.37 -4.00
C ASP A 289 56.06 -2.68 -4.02
N GLN A 290 55.27 -1.94 -4.82
CA GLN A 290 53.86 -2.30 -5.11
C GLN A 290 53.49 -2.22 -6.61
N ARG A 291 54.42 -2.52 -7.51
CA ARG A 291 54.06 -3.11 -8.81
C ARG A 291 54.28 -4.61 -8.72
N TYR A 292 53.26 -5.36 -8.32
CA TYR A 292 52.85 -6.68 -8.84
C TYR A 292 51.69 -7.24 -8.00
#